data_AF-A0A4Q3TMY8-F1
#
_entry.id   AF-A0A4Q3TMY8-F1
#
_cell.length_a   1.000
_cell.length_b   1.000
_cell.length_c   1.000
_cell.angle_alpha   90.00
_cell.angle_beta   90.00
_cell.angle_gamma   90.00
#
_symmetry.space_group_name_H-M   'P 1'
#
loop_
_entity.id
_entity.type
_entity.pdbx_description
1 polymer ?
#
loop_
_entity_poly.entity_id
_entity_poly.type
_entity_poly.pdbx_seq_one_letter_code
_entity_poly.pdbx_strand_id
1 'polypeptide(L)'
;LQMFEPWFVGLMISITEMTKQGLDPKLGLDAHLAAEAAAAGKPTSGLETGAQQIAFLDGMGRKEQLQFLAEALSESKDAKQETAKLHAAWRNGEANVLWQDMAVQMKKEYPDLYQRINVARNDAWVPKIEKRLVESSSDDTLVVVGALHLLGADGVVEKLRARGYTVERVCSACSSPK
;
A
#
# COMPACT_ATOMS: atom_id res chain seq x y z
N LEU A 1 -1.70 -33.40 -4.12
CA LEU A 1 -0.79 -32.37 -4.66
C LEU A 1 -1.52 -31.03 -4.59
N GLN A 2 -1.18 -30.18 -3.63
CA GLN A 2 -1.71 -28.81 -3.57
C GLN A 2 -0.77 -27.97 -4.46
N MET A 3 -1.23 -27.58 -5.66
CA MET A 3 -0.38 -26.90 -6.65
C MET A 3 -0.05 -25.46 -6.28
N PHE A 4 -0.81 -24.87 -5.35
CA PHE A 4 -0.68 -23.47 -4.95
C PHE A 4 -0.75 -23.35 -3.42
N GLU A 5 0.08 -22.47 -2.88
CA GLU A 5 0.00 -22.09 -1.47
C GLU A 5 -1.31 -21.33 -1.19
N PRO A 6 -1.91 -21.47 0.01
CA PRO A 6 -3.18 -20.81 0.29
C PRO A 6 -3.19 -19.29 0.19
N TRP A 7 -2.06 -18.62 0.42
CA TRP A 7 -1.98 -17.18 0.21
C TRP A 7 -2.23 -16.79 -1.24
N PHE A 8 -1.68 -17.58 -2.17
CA PHE A 8 -1.82 -17.32 -3.60
C PHE A 8 -3.27 -17.50 -4.04
N VAL A 9 -3.92 -18.55 -3.55
CA VAL A 9 -5.34 -18.79 -3.82
C VAL A 9 -6.20 -17.67 -3.25
N GLY A 10 -5.95 -17.23 -2.01
CA GLY A 10 -6.65 -16.11 -1.39
C GLY A 10 -6.51 -14.82 -2.20
N LEU A 11 -5.28 -14.49 -2.60
CA LEU A 11 -5.00 -13.32 -3.43
C LEU A 11 -5.77 -13.36 -4.76
N MET A 12 -5.78 -14.51 -5.44
CA MET A 12 -6.50 -14.66 -6.72
C MET A 12 -8.02 -14.50 -6.56
N ILE A 13 -8.60 -14.96 -5.44
CA ILE A 13 -10.02 -14.75 -5.13
C ILE A 13 -10.28 -13.25 -4.95
N SER A 14 -9.49 -12.56 -4.14
CA SER A 14 -9.64 -11.11 -3.91
C SER A 14 -9.51 -10.30 -5.20
N ILE A 15 -8.53 -10.60 -6.05
CA ILE A 15 -8.36 -9.94 -7.36
C ILE A 15 -9.58 -10.19 -8.25
N THR A 16 -10.05 -11.44 -8.33
CA THR A 16 -11.22 -11.79 -9.15
C THR A 16 -12.47 -11.03 -8.70
N GLU A 17 -12.66 -10.89 -7.39
CA GLU A 17 -13.81 -10.18 -6.83
C GLU A 17 -13.74 -8.67 -7.11
N MET A 18 -12.56 -8.05 -6.95
CA MET A 18 -12.35 -6.66 -7.35
C MET A 18 -12.61 -6.45 -8.84
N THR A 19 -12.18 -7.37 -9.71
CA THR A 19 -12.44 -7.29 -11.16
C THR A 19 -13.93 -7.37 -11.47
N LYS A 20 -14.71 -8.21 -10.79
CA LYS A 20 -16.17 -8.25 -10.96
C LYS A 20 -16.85 -6.95 -10.55
N GLN A 21 -16.25 -6.19 -9.63
CA GLN A 21 -16.73 -4.87 -9.22
C GLN A 21 -16.35 -3.76 -10.21
N GLY A 22 -15.58 -4.07 -11.26
CA GLY A 22 -15.17 -3.13 -12.30
C GLY A 22 -13.80 -2.49 -12.08
N LEU A 23 -13.02 -2.95 -11.09
CA LEU A 23 -11.63 -2.52 -10.92
C LEU A 23 -10.72 -3.25 -11.92
N ASP A 24 -9.95 -2.48 -12.69
CA ASP A 24 -8.97 -3.02 -13.65
C ASP A 24 -7.55 -2.75 -13.14
N PRO A 25 -6.75 -3.78 -12.82
CA PRO A 25 -5.34 -3.63 -12.43
C PRO A 25 -4.50 -2.86 -13.44
N LYS A 26 -4.87 -2.86 -14.73
CA LYS A 26 -4.17 -2.09 -15.77
C LYS A 26 -4.33 -0.58 -15.64
N LEU A 27 -5.35 -0.14 -14.90
CA LEU A 27 -5.61 1.27 -14.60
C LEU A 27 -5.03 1.71 -13.26
N GLY A 28 -4.15 0.91 -12.65
CA GLY A 28 -3.49 1.24 -11.39
C GLY A 28 -2.63 2.49 -11.49
N LEU A 29 -2.63 3.29 -10.41
CA LEU A 29 -1.98 4.60 -10.36
C LEU A 29 -0.45 4.50 -10.55
N ASP A 30 0.18 3.45 -10.00
CA ASP A 30 1.62 3.22 -10.11
C ASP A 30 2.04 3.03 -11.57
N ALA A 31 1.31 2.19 -12.32
CA ALA A 31 1.57 1.94 -13.74
C ALA A 31 1.28 3.18 -14.59
N HIS A 32 0.19 3.90 -14.27
CA HIS A 32 -0.17 5.15 -14.94
C HIS A 32 0.93 6.20 -14.79
N LEU A 33 1.38 6.50 -13.56
CA LEU A 33 2.43 7.48 -13.29
C LEU A 33 3.79 7.05 -13.83
N ALA A 34 4.11 5.74 -13.82
CA ALA A 34 5.31 5.22 -14.44
C ALA A 34 5.32 5.44 -15.97
N ALA A 35 4.17 5.25 -16.63
CA ALA A 35 4.02 5.52 -18.05
C ALA A 35 4.14 7.01 -18.38
N GLU A 36 3.56 7.89 -17.56
CA GLU A 36 3.73 9.35 -17.71
C GLU A 36 5.19 9.78 -17.53
N ALA A 37 5.87 9.25 -16.52
CA ALA A 37 7.29 9.52 -16.30
C ALA A 37 8.14 9.07 -17.51
N ALA A 38 7.88 7.87 -18.05
CA ALA A 38 8.57 7.37 -19.24
C ALA A 38 8.31 8.25 -20.47
N ALA A 39 7.07 8.66 -20.72
CA ALA A 39 6.72 9.55 -21.81
C ALA A 39 7.39 10.94 -21.68
N ALA A 40 7.59 11.41 -20.44
CA ALA A 40 8.30 12.64 -20.13
C ALA A 40 9.83 12.48 -20.08
N GLY A 41 10.39 11.30 -20.36
CA GLY A 41 11.83 11.04 -20.28
C GLY A 41 12.42 11.11 -18.87
N LYS A 42 11.58 10.99 -17.83
CA LYS A 42 12.01 11.04 -16.43
C LYS A 42 12.47 9.65 -15.96
N PRO A 43 13.64 9.54 -15.30
CA PRO A 43 14.10 8.26 -14.78
C PRO A 43 13.19 7.77 -13.65
N THR A 44 12.90 6.47 -13.63
CA THR A 44 12.12 5.82 -12.59
C THR A 44 12.93 4.70 -11.94
N SER A 45 12.61 4.40 -10.68
CA SER A 45 13.19 3.27 -9.95
C SER A 45 12.20 2.76 -8.91
N GLY A 46 12.24 1.47 -8.61
CA GLY A 46 11.40 0.86 -7.58
C GLY A 46 12.02 0.95 -6.19
N LEU A 47 11.18 1.14 -5.16
CA LEU A 47 11.60 1.01 -3.76
C LEU A 47 11.82 -0.46 -3.36
N GLU A 48 11.27 -1.39 -4.13
CA GLU A 48 11.40 -2.84 -4.00
C GLU A 48 11.13 -3.53 -5.36
N THR A 49 11.33 -4.85 -5.42
CA THR A 49 11.05 -5.68 -6.60
C THR A 49 9.76 -6.48 -6.43
N GLY A 50 9.17 -6.94 -7.54
CA GLY A 50 8.02 -7.84 -7.50
C GLY A 50 8.31 -9.15 -6.75
N ALA A 51 9.53 -9.68 -6.86
CA ALA A 51 9.94 -10.86 -6.11
C ALA A 51 9.95 -10.63 -4.60
N GLN A 52 10.31 -9.42 -4.14
CA GLN A 52 10.22 -9.05 -2.73
C GLN A 52 8.76 -9.00 -2.26
N GLN A 53 7.85 -8.45 -3.07
CA GLN A 53 6.41 -8.44 -2.75
C GLN A 53 5.84 -9.86 -2.59
N ILE A 54 6.19 -10.76 -3.51
CA ILE A 54 5.80 -12.17 -3.42
C ILE A 54 6.35 -12.80 -2.14
N ALA A 55 7.63 -12.58 -1.83
CA ALA A 55 8.27 -13.13 -0.64
C ALA A 55 7.62 -12.68 0.68
N PHE A 56 6.99 -11.49 0.74
CA PHE A 56 6.25 -11.08 1.93
C PHE A 56 5.00 -11.92 2.18
N LEU A 57 4.30 -12.34 1.13
CA LEU A 57 3.12 -13.19 1.22
C LEU A 57 3.50 -14.67 1.38
N ASP A 58 4.49 -15.13 0.64
CA ASP A 58 5.04 -16.49 0.72
C ASP A 58 5.65 -16.79 2.09
N GLY A 59 6.28 -15.79 2.70
CA GLY A 59 6.83 -15.88 4.05
C GLY A 59 5.79 -15.97 5.17
N MET A 60 4.48 -15.87 4.88
CA MET A 60 3.41 -16.04 5.88
C MET A 60 3.45 -17.43 6.51
N GLY A 61 3.25 -17.50 7.83
CA GLY A 61 3.08 -18.77 8.51
C GLY A 61 1.85 -19.49 8.00
N ARG A 62 1.87 -20.83 8.01
CA ARG A 62 0.77 -21.67 7.48
C ARG A 62 -0.62 -21.26 7.99
N LYS A 63 -0.71 -20.91 9.28
CA LYS A 63 -1.95 -20.46 9.92
C LYS A 63 -2.46 -19.13 9.32
N GLU A 64 -1.57 -18.16 9.13
CA GLU A 64 -1.91 -16.87 8.53
C GLU A 64 -2.35 -17.03 7.08
N GLN A 65 -1.66 -17.88 6.30
CA GLN A 65 -2.07 -18.15 4.92
C GLN A 65 -3.49 -18.77 4.84
N LEU A 66 -3.84 -19.66 5.77
CA LEU A 66 -5.18 -20.25 5.83
C LEU A 66 -6.24 -19.23 6.27
N GLN A 67 -5.87 -18.34 7.19
CA GLN A 67 -6.73 -17.28 7.68
C GLN A 67 -7.04 -16.28 6.55
N PHE A 68 -6.02 -15.81 5.84
CA PHE A 68 -6.18 -14.94 4.67
C PHE A 68 -7.04 -15.59 3.57
N LEU A 69 -6.86 -16.88 3.30
CA LEU A 69 -7.72 -17.61 2.36
C LEU A 69 -9.19 -17.66 2.84
N ALA A 70 -9.41 -17.91 4.13
CA ALA A 70 -10.76 -17.97 4.69
C ALA A 70 -11.47 -16.61 4.58
N GLU A 71 -10.76 -15.51 4.83
CA GLU A 71 -11.29 -14.15 4.67
C GLU A 71 -11.64 -13.83 3.23
N ALA A 72 -10.72 -14.11 2.30
CA ALA A 72 -10.97 -13.91 0.87
C ALA A 72 -12.23 -14.65 0.39
N LEU A 73 -12.56 -15.79 1.01
CA LEU A 73 -13.80 -16.53 0.74
C LEU A 73 -15.04 -15.90 1.41
N SER A 74 -14.91 -15.34 2.62
CA SER A 74 -16.03 -14.80 3.40
C SER A 74 -16.43 -13.38 3.01
N GLU A 75 -15.49 -12.53 2.62
CA GLU A 75 -15.69 -11.10 2.37
C GLU A 75 -16.49 -10.79 1.10
N SER A 76 -16.80 -11.80 0.27
CA SER A 76 -17.45 -11.62 -1.02
C SER A 76 -18.83 -10.95 -0.98
N LYS A 77 -19.52 -10.92 0.16
CA LYS A 77 -20.88 -10.32 0.27
C LYS A 77 -20.86 -8.81 0.47
N ASP A 78 -19.92 -8.29 1.27
CA ASP A 78 -19.86 -6.87 1.65
C ASP A 78 -18.68 -6.12 1.00
N ALA A 79 -17.75 -6.84 0.36
CA ALA A 79 -16.56 -6.30 -0.29
C ALA A 79 -16.80 -5.10 -1.21
N LYS A 80 -17.94 -5.03 -1.90
CA LYS A 80 -18.28 -3.89 -2.78
C LYS A 80 -18.50 -2.59 -2.00
N GLN A 81 -19.18 -2.69 -0.86
CA GLN A 81 -19.50 -1.51 -0.03
C GLN A 81 -18.24 -1.02 0.68
N GLU A 82 -17.42 -1.95 1.18
CA GLU A 82 -16.13 -1.64 1.81
C GLU A 82 -15.16 -1.00 0.81
N THR A 83 -15.05 -1.57 -0.39
CA THR A 83 -14.22 -1.00 -1.46
C THR A 83 -14.68 0.40 -1.85
N ALA A 84 -16.00 0.62 -1.97
CA ALA A 84 -16.54 1.95 -2.26
C ALA A 84 -16.27 2.96 -1.14
N LYS A 85 -16.37 2.54 0.13
CA LYS A 85 -16.05 3.36 1.31
C LYS A 85 -14.58 3.77 1.31
N LEU A 86 -13.66 2.81 1.14
CA LEU A 86 -12.22 3.07 1.08
C LEU A 86 -11.86 3.97 -0.11
N HIS A 87 -12.45 3.74 -1.28
CA HIS A 87 -12.24 4.58 -2.45
C HIS A 87 -12.72 6.03 -2.23
N ALA A 88 -13.87 6.22 -1.58
CA ALA A 88 -14.38 7.54 -1.23
C ALA A 88 -13.46 8.26 -0.22
N ALA A 89 -13.03 7.56 0.84
CA ALA A 89 -12.10 8.09 1.82
C ALA A 89 -10.75 8.48 1.19
N TRP A 90 -10.25 7.67 0.26
CA TRP A 90 -9.05 7.97 -0.53
C TRP A 90 -9.24 9.22 -1.40
N ARG A 91 -10.34 9.30 -2.18
CA ARG A 91 -10.67 10.46 -3.02
C ARG A 91 -10.78 11.76 -2.22
N ASN A 92 -11.34 11.70 -1.01
CA ASN A 92 -11.57 12.85 -0.15
C ASN A 92 -10.37 13.18 0.75
N GLY A 93 -9.32 12.36 0.73
CA GLY A 93 -8.15 12.55 1.60
C GLY A 93 -8.44 12.32 3.08
N GLU A 94 -9.40 11.46 3.42
CA GLU A 94 -9.79 11.14 4.80
C GLU A 94 -8.80 10.15 5.44
N ALA A 95 -7.59 10.65 5.74
CA ALA A 95 -6.48 9.85 6.26
C ALA A 95 -6.82 9.04 7.51
N ASN A 96 -7.63 9.60 8.42
CA ASN A 96 -8.05 8.91 9.63
C ASN A 96 -9.00 7.74 9.34
N VAL A 97 -9.91 7.89 8.37
CA VAL A 97 -10.83 6.82 7.96
C VAL A 97 -10.03 5.68 7.35
N LEU A 98 -9.12 6.00 6.42
CA LEU A 98 -8.22 5.01 5.81
C LEU A 98 -7.36 4.30 6.87
N TRP A 99 -6.82 5.02 7.85
CA TRP A 99 -6.03 4.41 8.92
C TRP A 99 -6.85 3.43 9.76
N GLN A 100 -8.05 3.83 10.19
CA GLN A 100 -8.92 2.98 11.01
C GLN A 100 -9.36 1.73 10.24
N ASP A 101 -9.82 1.92 9.00
CA ASP A 101 -10.41 0.84 8.20
C ASP A 101 -9.35 -0.10 7.59
N MET A 102 -8.13 0.38 7.31
CA MET A 102 -7.07 -0.46 6.71
C MET A 102 -6.07 -1.00 7.73
N ALA A 103 -5.63 -0.17 8.69
CA ALA A 103 -4.46 -0.48 9.51
C ALA A 103 -4.83 -1.03 10.88
N VAL A 104 -5.81 -0.42 11.56
CA VAL A 104 -6.10 -0.74 12.97
C VAL A 104 -6.60 -2.16 13.12
N GLN A 105 -7.54 -2.59 12.26
CA GLN A 105 -8.02 -3.95 12.24
C GLN A 105 -6.90 -4.94 11.89
N MET A 106 -6.11 -4.63 10.85
CA MET A 106 -4.99 -5.48 10.43
C MET A 106 -3.93 -5.65 11.53
N LYS A 107 -3.58 -4.58 12.25
CA LYS A 107 -2.64 -4.65 13.38
C LYS A 107 -3.13 -5.57 14.50
N LYS A 108 -4.45 -5.63 14.69
CA LYS A 108 -5.08 -6.43 15.75
C LYS A 108 -5.20 -7.90 15.34
N GLU A 109 -5.65 -8.15 14.12
CA GLU A 109 -6.00 -9.50 13.62
C GLU A 109 -4.80 -10.21 12.97
N TYR A 110 -3.88 -9.43 12.40
CA TYR A 110 -2.72 -9.88 11.62
C TYR A 110 -1.45 -9.09 11.96
N PRO A 111 -1.02 -9.02 13.23
CA PRO A 111 0.12 -8.20 13.63
C PRO A 111 1.41 -8.54 12.85
N ASP A 112 1.67 -9.83 12.64
CA ASP A 112 2.87 -10.29 11.93
C ASP A 112 2.81 -9.99 10.43
N LEU A 113 1.63 -10.09 9.81
CA LEU A 113 1.45 -9.69 8.42
C LEU A 113 1.61 -8.17 8.27
N TYR A 114 0.95 -7.38 9.11
CA TYR A 114 1.07 -5.92 9.12
C TYR A 114 2.52 -5.48 9.27
N GLN A 115 3.26 -6.11 10.19
CA GLN A 115 4.67 -5.84 10.37
C GLN A 115 5.48 -6.08 9.09
N ARG A 116 5.18 -7.14 8.34
CA ARG A 116 5.90 -7.49 7.10
C ARG A 116 5.50 -6.63 5.91
N ILE A 117 4.21 -6.46 5.67
CA ILE A 117 3.70 -5.80 4.45
C ILE A 117 3.59 -4.29 4.59
N ASN A 118 3.74 -3.72 5.79
CA ASN A 118 3.73 -2.28 6.01
C ASN A 118 5.02 -1.81 6.67
N VAL A 119 5.27 -2.20 7.92
CA VAL A 119 6.34 -1.62 8.74
C VAL A 119 7.74 -1.92 8.18
N ALA A 120 8.05 -3.20 7.94
CA ALA A 120 9.35 -3.63 7.43
C ALA A 120 9.65 -3.07 6.03
N ARG A 121 8.62 -2.92 5.19
CA ARG A 121 8.73 -2.27 3.87
C ARG A 121 9.05 -0.78 4.03
N ASN A 122 8.31 -0.07 4.88
CA ASN A 122 8.58 1.34 5.17
C ASN A 122 10.02 1.53 5.71
N ASP A 123 10.47 0.65 6.61
CA ASP A 123 11.84 0.65 7.13
C ASP A 123 12.90 0.42 6.06
N ALA A 124 12.64 -0.47 5.10
CA ALA A 124 13.55 -0.72 3.98
C ALA A 124 13.55 0.42 2.95
N TRP A 125 12.45 1.16 2.83
CA TRP A 125 12.29 2.23 1.84
C TRP A 125 12.86 3.56 2.31
N VAL A 126 12.68 3.92 3.58
CA VAL A 126 13.07 5.24 4.10
C VAL A 126 14.54 5.60 3.79
N PRO A 127 15.54 4.71 4.01
CA PRO A 127 16.92 5.02 3.64
C PRO A 127 17.14 5.25 2.14
N LYS A 128 16.36 4.58 1.27
CA LYS A 128 16.43 4.79 -0.19
C LYS A 128 15.84 6.14 -0.59
N ILE A 129 14.75 6.53 0.06
CA ILE A 129 14.11 7.83 -0.13
C ILE A 129 15.05 8.94 0.34
N GLU A 130 15.64 8.83 1.53
CA GLU A 130 16.63 9.79 2.04
C GLU A 130 17.83 9.91 1.11
N LYS A 131 18.39 8.77 0.67
CA LYS A 131 19.50 8.77 -0.29
C LYS A 131 19.14 9.56 -1.54
N ARG A 132 17.95 9.34 -2.10
CA ARG A 132 17.49 10.08 -3.27
C ARG A 132 17.36 11.57 -2.98
N LEU A 133 16.78 11.96 -1.85
CA LEU A 133 16.64 13.37 -1.47
C LEU A 133 17.99 14.09 -1.32
N VAL A 134 19.04 13.39 -0.84
CA VAL A 134 20.38 13.96 -0.67
C VAL A 134 21.15 14.04 -2.00
N GLU A 135 21.04 13.03 -2.86
CA GLU A 135 21.72 13.00 -4.16
C GLU A 135 21.09 13.98 -5.18
N SER A 136 19.81 14.25 -5.04
CA SER A 136 18.96 15.02 -5.95
C SER A 136 18.98 16.53 -5.63
N SER A 137 20.16 17.12 -5.34
CA SER A 137 20.26 18.51 -4.87
C SER A 137 19.86 19.58 -5.91
N SER A 138 19.47 19.17 -7.11
CA SER A 138 19.08 20.04 -8.23
C SER A 138 17.72 19.72 -8.85
N ASP A 139 17.01 18.70 -8.35
CA ASP A 139 15.75 18.21 -8.92
C ASP A 139 14.77 17.72 -7.85
N ASP A 140 13.48 17.70 -8.19
CA ASP A 140 12.44 17.18 -7.31
C ASP A 140 12.21 15.69 -7.54
N THR A 141 11.94 14.94 -6.47
CA THR A 141 11.62 13.52 -6.53
C THR A 141 10.15 13.28 -6.18
N LEU A 142 9.42 12.58 -7.07
CA LEU A 142 8.09 12.05 -6.77
C LEU A 142 8.21 10.60 -6.31
N VAL A 143 7.74 10.32 -5.09
CA VAL A 143 7.63 8.95 -4.55
C VAL A 143 6.15 8.54 -4.54
N VAL A 144 5.84 7.42 -5.21
CA VAL A 144 4.49 6.87 -5.32
C VAL A 144 4.43 5.57 -4.52
N VAL A 145 3.55 5.49 -3.53
CA VAL A 145 3.31 4.31 -2.69
C VAL A 145 1.83 4.20 -2.34
N GLY A 146 1.38 3.00 -1.96
CA GLY A 146 0.02 2.79 -1.47
C GLY A 146 -0.31 3.62 -0.23
N ALA A 147 -1.57 4.05 -0.10
CA ALA A 147 -2.00 5.02 0.91
C ALA A 147 -1.62 4.63 2.35
N LEU A 148 -1.76 3.34 2.70
CA LEU A 148 -1.44 2.84 4.05
C LEU A 148 0.02 3.11 4.46
N HIS A 149 0.97 3.14 3.51
CA HIS A 149 2.37 3.41 3.80
C HIS A 149 2.64 4.84 4.27
N LEU A 150 1.71 5.77 4.04
CA LEU A 150 1.82 7.17 4.44
C LEU A 150 1.18 7.44 5.81
N LEU A 151 0.47 6.48 6.38
CA LEU A 151 -0.38 6.66 7.55
C LEU A 151 0.22 6.00 8.81
N GLY A 152 -0.15 6.53 9.97
CA GLY A 152 0.27 6.00 11.27
C GLY A 152 1.69 6.36 11.68
N ALA A 153 2.03 6.05 12.93
CA ALA A 153 3.34 6.34 13.53
C ALA A 153 4.51 5.58 12.88
N ASP A 154 4.19 4.48 12.19
CA ASP A 154 5.10 3.63 11.43
C ASP A 154 5.02 3.87 9.90
N GLY A 155 4.28 4.90 9.48
CA GLY A 155 4.25 5.37 8.10
C GLY A 155 5.55 6.07 7.70
N VAL A 156 5.83 6.10 6.40
CA VAL A 156 7.01 6.77 5.81
C VAL A 156 7.07 8.24 6.21
N VAL A 157 5.92 8.92 6.28
CA VAL A 157 5.82 10.34 6.68
C VAL A 157 6.39 10.58 8.08
N GLU A 158 5.94 9.80 9.07
CA GLU A 158 6.42 9.95 10.45
C GLU A 158 7.87 9.50 10.61
N LYS A 159 8.29 8.45 9.88
CA LYS A 159 9.69 8.02 9.86
C LYS A 159 10.61 9.10 9.30
N LEU A 160 10.19 9.84 8.27
CA LEU A 160 10.96 10.97 7.73
C LEU A 160 10.97 12.16 8.70
N ARG A 161 9.84 12.50 9.33
CA ARG A 161 9.79 13.53 10.39
C ARG A 161 10.73 13.22 11.54
N ALA A 162 10.77 11.98 12.00
CA ALA A 162 11.67 11.52 13.06
C ALA A 162 13.16 11.66 12.69
N ARG A 163 13.48 11.76 11.39
CA ARG A 163 14.83 11.97 10.85
C ARG A 163 15.15 13.46 10.61
N GLY A 164 14.25 14.36 11.00
CA GLY A 164 14.46 15.81 10.93
C GLY A 164 13.97 16.46 9.63
N TYR A 165 13.28 15.72 8.76
CA TYR A 165 12.69 16.30 7.54
C TYR A 165 11.40 17.06 7.86
N THR A 166 11.26 18.23 7.25
CA THR A 166 9.97 18.93 7.21
C THR A 166 9.06 18.20 6.23
N VAL A 167 7.89 17.75 6.71
CA VAL A 167 6.90 17.08 5.86
C VAL A 167 5.57 17.81 5.96
N GLU A 168 5.12 18.36 4.84
CA GLU A 168 3.86 19.07 4.69
C GLU A 168 2.85 18.22 3.91
N ARG A 169 1.60 18.18 4.39
CA ARG A 169 0.51 17.54 3.67
C ARG A 169 -0.08 18.52 2.67
N VAL A 170 0.14 18.27 1.38
CA VAL A 170 -0.53 18.98 0.29
C VAL A 170 -1.84 18.27 -0.04
N CYS A 171 -2.98 18.95 0.14
CA CYS A 171 -4.28 18.36 -0.16
C CYS A 171 -5.28 19.43 -0.61
N SER A 172 -5.65 19.41 -1.90
CA SER A 172 -6.66 20.31 -2.46
C SER A 172 -8.10 19.85 -2.21
N ALA A 173 -8.30 18.57 -1.88
CA ALA A 173 -9.61 17.99 -1.59
C ALA A 173 -9.95 17.95 -0.08
N CYS A 174 -8.95 18.13 0.79
CA CYS A 174 -9.14 18.07 2.23
C CYS A 174 -9.79 19.35 2.74
N SER A 175 -10.75 19.23 3.66
CA SER A 175 -11.18 20.36 4.47
C SER A 175 -10.01 20.83 5.34
N SER A 176 -9.78 22.15 5.47
CA SER A 176 -8.78 22.67 6.41
C SER A 176 -8.99 22.08 7.81
N PRO A 177 -7.92 21.74 8.56
CA PRO A 177 -8.07 21.37 9.96
C PRO A 177 -8.82 22.50 10.68
N LYS A 178 -9.92 22.17 11.36
CA LYS A 178 -10.52 23.07 12.34
C LYS A 178 -9.68 23.10 13.60
#